data_AF-A0A4V5TRG0-F1
#
_entry.id   AF-A0A4V5TRG0-F1
#
_cell.length_a   1.000
_cell.length_b   1.000
_cell.length_c   1.000
_cell.angle_alpha   90.00
_cell.angle_beta   90.00
_cell.angle_gamma   90.00
#
_symmetry.space_group_name_H-M   'P 1'
#
loop_
_entity.id
_entity.type
_entity.pdbx_description
1 polymer ?
#
loop_
_entity_poly.entity_id
_entity_poly.type
_entity_poly.pdbx_seq_one_letter_code
_entity_poly.pdbx_strand_id
1 'polypeptide(L)'
;TTVEDFEHIYWSLLNTTSRLDEMEWPTHIPNDPMENTWEFCYHNESYFVYCATPAHVNRQSRHFSCMMLALTPRWVLQGIMNSEKRSRKLKNLIRQRLAAYDKAPIHPSLKDYGEKDNYEWQ
;
A
#
# COMPACT_ATOMS: atom_id res chain seq x y z
N THR A 1 -5.68 -17.56 -11.79
CA THR A 1 -5.76 -16.35 -10.98
C THR A 1 -4.73 -15.36 -11.45
N THR A 2 -5.17 -14.24 -11.99
CA THR A 2 -4.33 -13.14 -12.44
C THR A 2 -4.06 -12.15 -11.30
N VAL A 3 -3.31 -11.08 -11.56
CA VAL A 3 -3.12 -10.01 -10.57
C VAL A 3 -4.44 -9.29 -10.31
N GLU A 4 -5.22 -9.04 -11.36
CA GLU A 4 -6.54 -8.41 -11.31
C GLU A 4 -7.55 -9.25 -10.51
N ASP A 5 -7.53 -10.58 -10.66
CA ASP A 5 -8.34 -11.47 -9.82
C ASP A 5 -8.03 -11.29 -8.33
N PHE A 6 -6.75 -11.16 -7.96
CA PHE A 6 -6.34 -10.91 -6.58
C PHE A 6 -6.66 -9.47 -6.11
N GLU A 7 -6.65 -8.50 -7.02
CA GLU A 7 -7.07 -7.13 -6.72
C GLU A 7 -8.56 -7.07 -6.36
N HIS A 8 -9.41 -7.82 -7.07
CA HIS A 8 -10.82 -7.95 -6.70
C HIS A 8 -11.00 -8.57 -5.30
N ILE A 9 -10.21 -9.59 -4.97
CA ILE A 9 -10.22 -10.21 -3.63
C ILE A 9 -9.73 -9.20 -2.58
N TYR A 10 -8.65 -8.46 -2.87
CA TYR A 10 -8.12 -7.41 -2.00
C TYR A 10 -9.20 -6.39 -1.62
N TRP A 11 -9.89 -5.83 -2.62
CA TRP A 11 -10.97 -4.86 -2.38
C TRP A 11 -12.16 -5.47 -1.65
N SER A 12 -12.54 -6.71 -2.00
CA SER A 12 -13.61 -7.43 -1.30
C SER A 12 -13.28 -7.61 0.19
N LEU A 13 -12.05 -7.98 0.52
CA LEU A 13 -11.58 -8.14 1.90
C LEU A 13 -11.59 -6.80 2.65
N LEU A 14 -11.05 -5.72 2.06
CA LEU A 14 -11.03 -4.42 2.72
C LEU A 14 -12.45 -3.87 2.97
N ASN A 15 -13.33 -3.92 1.97
CA ASN A 15 -14.71 -3.48 2.12
C ASN A 15 -15.49 -4.33 3.13
N THR A 16 -15.28 -5.64 3.16
CA THR A 16 -15.91 -6.52 4.15
C THR A 16 -15.39 -6.21 5.56
N THR A 17 -14.08 -6.03 5.71
CA THR A 17 -13.45 -5.72 7.00
C THR A 17 -13.91 -4.37 7.52
N SER A 18 -13.98 -3.35 6.66
CA SER A 18 -14.48 -2.01 7.04
C SER A 18 -15.93 -2.05 7.53
N ARG A 19 -16.78 -2.92 6.99
CA ARG A 19 -18.18 -3.09 7.47
C ARG A 19 -18.29 -3.76 8.84
N LEU A 20 -17.22 -4.42 9.29
CA LEU A 20 -17.13 -5.03 10.61
C LEU A 20 -16.52 -4.08 11.65
N ASP A 21 -16.06 -2.90 11.24
CA ASP A 21 -15.52 -1.92 12.17
C ASP A 21 -16.64 -1.37 13.06
N GLU A 22 -16.40 -1.37 14.36
CA GLU A 22 -17.31 -0.81 15.37
C GLU A 22 -17.16 0.72 15.48
N MET A 23 -16.07 1.26 14.93
CA MET A 23 -15.78 2.70 14.91
C MET A 23 -16.24 3.32 13.60
N GLU A 24 -16.67 4.58 13.65
CA GLU A 24 -16.92 5.36 12.43
C GLU A 24 -15.61 5.64 11.69
N TRP A 25 -15.72 5.78 10.36
CA TRP A 25 -14.57 6.15 9.54
C TRP A 25 -14.01 7.52 9.98
N PRO A 26 -12.68 7.68 10.15
CA PRO A 26 -12.11 8.92 10.65
C PRO A 26 -12.42 10.11 9.74
N THR A 27 -12.96 11.19 10.32
CA THR A 27 -13.42 12.38 9.55
C THR A 27 -12.32 13.12 8.78
N HIS A 28 -11.06 12.88 9.11
CA HIS A 28 -9.90 13.49 8.47
C HIS A 28 -9.31 12.64 7.33
N ILE A 29 -9.81 11.42 7.13
CA ILE A 29 -9.41 10.54 6.03
C ILE A 29 -10.56 10.50 5.01
N PRO A 30 -10.29 10.72 3.71
CA PRO A 30 -11.30 10.57 2.67
C PRO A 30 -12.01 9.22 2.71
N ASN A 31 -13.27 9.19 2.27
CA ASN A 31 -13.98 7.93 2.06
C ASN A 31 -13.75 7.35 0.66
N ASP A 32 -13.33 8.17 -0.30
CA ASP A 32 -13.08 7.76 -1.69
C ASP A 32 -11.65 7.22 -1.86
N PRO A 33 -11.47 5.93 -2.23
CA PRO A 33 -10.14 5.36 -2.49
C PRO A 33 -9.41 5.96 -3.70
N MET A 34 -10.07 6.82 -4.47
CA MET A 34 -9.46 7.61 -5.54
C MET A 34 -8.93 8.96 -5.06
N GLU A 35 -9.01 9.27 -3.77
CA GLU A 35 -8.32 10.42 -3.19
C GLU A 35 -6.90 10.03 -2.76
N ASN A 36 -5.91 10.87 -3.07
CA ASN A 36 -4.49 10.56 -2.85
C ASN A 36 -4.03 10.59 -1.38
N THR A 37 -4.90 11.07 -0.49
CA THR A 37 -4.75 10.99 0.96
C THR A 37 -5.70 9.96 1.58
N TRP A 38 -6.36 9.13 0.77
CA TRP A 38 -7.11 8.00 1.27
C TRP A 38 -6.18 6.95 1.87
N GLU A 39 -6.62 6.35 2.96
CA GLU A 39 -5.98 5.21 3.60
C GLU A 39 -7.04 4.22 4.03
N PHE A 40 -6.69 2.93 4.12
CA PHE A 40 -7.59 1.98 4.76
C PHE A 40 -7.60 2.25 6.27
N CYS A 41 -8.79 2.46 6.83
CA CYS A 41 -8.97 2.65 8.26
C CYS A 41 -9.69 1.45 8.91
N TYR A 42 -9.23 1.09 10.10
CA TYR A 42 -9.93 0.15 10.99
C TYR A 42 -9.69 0.54 12.44
N HIS A 43 -10.75 0.58 13.25
CA HIS A 43 -10.72 0.95 14.65
C HIS A 43 -10.05 2.32 14.91
N ASN A 44 -10.39 3.31 14.09
CA ASN A 44 -9.85 4.69 14.11
C ASN A 44 -8.33 4.80 13.85
N GLU A 45 -7.70 3.74 13.32
CA GLU A 45 -6.30 3.73 12.89
C GLU A 45 -6.20 3.67 11.37
N SER A 46 -5.23 4.36 10.77
CA SER A 46 -4.95 4.29 9.33
C SER A 46 -3.79 3.35 9.01
N TYR A 47 -3.94 2.59 7.92
CA TYR A 47 -3.00 1.56 7.51
C TYR A 47 -2.57 1.74 6.05
N PHE A 48 -1.27 1.59 5.83
CA PHE A 48 -0.74 1.23 4.53
C PHE A 48 -0.90 -0.28 4.35
N VAL A 49 -1.66 -0.68 3.31
CA VAL A 49 -1.94 -2.09 3.03
C VAL A 49 -1.16 -2.54 1.81
N TYR A 50 -0.26 -3.48 2.02
CA TYR A 50 0.52 -4.12 0.97
C TYR A 50 -0.08 -5.48 0.62
N CYS A 51 -0.25 -5.77 -0.67
CA CYS A 51 -0.66 -7.09 -1.17
C CYS A 51 0.50 -7.78 -1.92
N ALA A 52 0.72 -9.06 -1.63
CA ALA A 52 1.60 -9.96 -2.36
C ALA A 52 0.84 -11.21 -2.81
N THR A 53 1.15 -11.72 -4.00
CA THR A 53 0.40 -12.83 -4.60
C THR A 53 1.29 -13.74 -5.44
N PRO A 54 0.86 -14.99 -5.70
CA PRO A 54 1.57 -15.89 -6.61
C PRO A 54 1.61 -15.37 -8.06
N ALA A 55 0.64 -14.52 -8.44
CA ALA A 55 0.52 -13.98 -9.80
C ALA A 55 1.62 -12.95 -10.15
N HIS A 56 2.30 -12.38 -9.15
CA HIS A 56 3.41 -11.46 -9.35
C HIS A 56 4.71 -12.19 -9.76
N VAL A 57 4.77 -12.72 -10.97
CA VAL A 57 5.94 -13.50 -11.45
C VAL A 57 7.16 -12.65 -11.85
N ASN A 58 6.92 -11.39 -12.21
CA ASN A 58 7.97 -10.46 -12.65
C ASN A 58 8.36 -9.44 -11.57
N ARG A 59 7.60 -9.38 -10.46
CA ARG A 59 7.86 -8.52 -9.31
C ARG A 59 8.06 -9.40 -8.08
N GLN A 60 9.29 -9.83 -7.86
CA GLN A 60 9.64 -10.66 -6.69
C GLN A 60 9.40 -9.93 -5.38
N SER A 61 9.46 -8.59 -5.38
CA SER A 61 9.07 -7.73 -4.27
C SER A 61 7.58 -7.80 -3.90
N ARG A 62 6.75 -8.36 -4.78
CA ARG A 62 5.29 -8.52 -4.64
C ARG A 62 4.86 -10.00 -4.74
N HIS A 63 5.82 -10.92 -4.86
CA HIS A 63 5.55 -12.35 -4.96
C HIS A 63 5.45 -13.00 -3.59
N PHE A 64 4.43 -13.83 -3.39
CA PHE A 64 4.35 -14.74 -2.26
C PHE A 64 3.63 -16.04 -2.67
N SER A 65 3.91 -17.14 -1.98
CA SER A 65 3.39 -18.48 -2.34
C SER A 65 1.86 -18.61 -2.21
N CYS A 66 1.23 -17.69 -1.46
CA CYS A 66 -0.20 -17.49 -1.37
C CYS A 66 -0.52 -15.99 -1.40
N MET A 67 -1.80 -15.61 -1.43
CA MET A 67 -2.16 -14.21 -1.20
C MET A 67 -1.79 -13.81 0.23
N MET A 68 -1.15 -12.66 0.39
CA MET A 68 -0.76 -12.12 1.69
C MET A 68 -1.04 -10.62 1.72
N LEU A 69 -1.68 -10.16 2.80
CA LEU A 69 -1.82 -8.75 3.12
C LEU A 69 -0.91 -8.40 4.30
N ALA A 70 -0.12 -7.35 4.17
CA ALA A 70 0.63 -6.75 5.27
C ALA A 70 0.04 -5.37 5.58
N LEU A 71 -0.50 -5.22 6.79
CA LEU A 71 -1.09 -3.98 7.28
C LEU A 71 -0.07 -3.28 8.16
N THR A 72 0.39 -2.10 7.75
CA THR A 72 1.35 -1.29 8.51
C THR A 72 0.66 -0.02 8.98
N PRO A 73 0.53 0.23 10.29
CA PRO A 73 -0.03 1.48 10.78
C PRO A 73 0.75 2.70 10.26
N ARG A 74 0.06 3.75 9.83
CA ARG A 74 0.69 4.95 9.23
C ARG A 74 1.70 5.61 10.16
N TRP A 75 1.44 5.63 11.48
CA TRP A 75 2.35 6.23 12.45
C TRP A 75 3.73 5.55 12.46
N VAL A 76 3.83 4.26 12.14
CA VAL A 76 5.11 3.55 11.98
C VAL A 76 5.89 4.14 10.81
N LEU A 77 5.22 4.34 9.66
CA LEU A 77 5.82 4.93 8.47
C LEU A 77 6.24 6.39 8.71
N GLN A 78 5.40 7.17 9.40
CA GLN A 78 5.72 8.53 9.81
C GLN A 78 6.96 8.58 10.71
N GLY A 79 7.09 7.65 11.67
CA GLY A 79 8.27 7.52 12.51
C GLY A 79 9.56 7.24 11.72
N ILE A 80 9.46 6.44 10.65
CA ILE A 80 10.61 6.13 9.76
C ILE A 80 10.94 7.33 8.85
N MET A 81 9.91 8.04 8.38
CA MET A 81 10.01 9.13 7.38
C MET A 81 10.06 10.54 7.99
N ASN A 82 10.24 10.65 9.31
CA ASN A 82 10.21 11.91 10.06
C ASN A 82 11.27 12.96 9.68
N SER A 83 12.26 12.60 8.86
CA SER A 83 13.29 13.50 8.36
C SER A 83 13.34 13.44 6.84
N GLU A 84 13.27 14.59 6.19
CA GLU A 84 13.34 14.69 4.73
C GLU A 84 14.61 14.02 4.17
N LYS A 85 15.77 14.27 4.78
CA LYS A 85 17.05 13.67 4.37
C LYS A 85 17.03 12.15 4.50
N ARG A 86 16.46 11.63 5.61
CA ARG A 86 16.36 10.19 5.86
C ARG A 86 15.38 9.53 4.89
N SER A 87 14.20 10.14 4.70
CA SER A 87 13.15 9.70 3.79
C SER A 87 13.67 9.61 2.36
N ARG A 88 14.34 10.66 1.86
CA ARG A 88 14.94 10.66 0.51
C ARG A 88 16.00 9.57 0.34
N LYS A 89 16.89 9.40 1.32
CA LYS A 89 17.92 8.34 1.30
C LYS A 89 17.28 6.95 1.28
N LEU A 90 16.26 6.73 2.11
CA LEU A 90 15.56 5.45 2.20
C LEU A 90 14.81 5.13 0.90
N LYS A 91 14.09 6.09 0.32
CA LYS A 91 13.41 5.95 -0.97
C LYS A 91 14.37 5.58 -2.09
N ASN A 92 15.53 6.24 -2.17
CA ASN A 92 16.55 5.92 -3.15
C ASN A 92 17.09 4.49 -2.97
N LEU A 93 17.34 4.08 -1.72
CA LEU A 93 17.80 2.72 -1.42
C LEU A 93 16.74 1.66 -1.79
N ILE A 94 15.46 1.93 -1.49
CA ILE A 94 14.34 1.04 -1.87
C ILE A 94 14.29 0.91 -3.40
N ARG A 95 14.32 2.02 -4.14
CA ARG A 95 14.30 2.02 -5.61
C ARG A 95 15.48 1.24 -6.21
N GLN A 96 16.68 1.42 -5.68
CA GLN A 96 17.86 0.66 -6.09
C GLN A 96 17.70 -0.85 -5.85
N ARG A 97 17.19 -1.23 -4.67
CA ARG A 97 16.94 -2.64 -4.33
C ARG A 97 15.87 -3.27 -5.21
N LEU A 98 14.78 -2.55 -5.46
CA LEU A 98 13.71 -3.01 -6.35
C LEU A 98 14.23 -3.22 -7.77
N ALA A 99 15.00 -2.27 -8.31
CA ALA A 99 15.58 -2.40 -9.65
C ALA A 99 16.55 -3.59 -9.79
N ALA A 100 17.21 -3.99 -8.70
CA ALA A 100 18.10 -5.15 -8.68
C ALA A 100 17.37 -6.48 -8.42
N TYR A 101 16.20 -6.44 -7.77
CA TYR A 101 15.47 -7.62 -7.31
C TYR A 101 14.31 -8.03 -8.24
N ASP A 102 13.60 -7.05 -8.78
CA ASP A 102 12.49 -7.27 -9.71
C ASP A 102 12.99 -7.39 -11.14
N LYS A 103 12.27 -8.19 -11.95
CA LYS A 103 12.50 -8.25 -13.40
C LYS A 103 11.76 -7.13 -14.13
N ALA A 104 10.66 -6.65 -13.55
CA ALA A 104 9.88 -5.53 -14.06
C ALA A 104 10.49 -4.18 -13.66
N PRO A 105 10.31 -3.12 -14.46
CA PRO A 105 10.72 -1.76 -14.08
C PRO A 105 9.98 -1.29 -12.83
N ILE A 106 10.55 -0.28 -12.16
CA ILE A 106 9.90 0.40 -11.02
C ILE A 106 8.51 0.88 -11.46
N HIS A 107 7.49 0.59 -10.64
CA HIS A 107 6.12 0.97 -10.96
C HIS A 107 5.96 2.50 -10.89
N PRO A 108 5.28 3.15 -11.85
CA PRO A 108 5.05 4.60 -11.83
C PRO A 108 4.31 5.12 -10.60
N SER A 109 3.47 4.28 -9.96
CA SER A 109 2.76 4.63 -8.73
C SER A 109 3.62 4.54 -7.46
N LEU A 110 4.91 4.20 -7.55
CA LEU A 110 5.82 4.28 -6.40
C LEU A 110 6.24 5.74 -6.13
N LYS A 111 5.27 6.54 -5.68
CA LYS A 111 5.33 7.98 -5.41
C LYS A 111 5.21 8.26 -3.91
N ASP A 112 5.33 9.52 -3.52
CA ASP A 112 5.12 9.92 -2.13
C ASP A 112 3.63 9.96 -1.79
N TYR A 113 3.30 9.66 -0.52
CA TYR A 113 1.95 9.78 0.00
C TYR A 113 1.39 11.19 -0.23
N GLY A 114 0.16 11.29 -0.74
CA GLY A 114 -0.47 12.57 -1.07
C GLY A 114 0.02 13.24 -2.36
N GLU A 115 0.91 12.61 -3.14
CA GLU A 115 1.23 13.11 -4.49
C GLU A 115 0.02 13.00 -5.43
N LYS A 116 -0.03 13.88 -6.43
CA LYS A 116 -1.09 13.84 -7.44
C LYS A 116 -1.00 12.54 -8.24
N ASP A 117 -2.15 11.91 -8.45
CA ASP A 117 -2.28 10.62 -9.15
C ASP A 117 -1.43 9.51 -8.49
N ASN A 118 -1.33 9.53 -7.15
CA ASN A 118 -0.84 8.43 -6.34
C ASN A 118 -2.00 7.91 -5.48
N TYR A 119 -2.38 6.66 -5.68
CA TYR A 119 -3.44 6.02 -4.90
C TYR A 119 -2.80 4.94 -4.03
N GLU A 120 -3.04 4.97 -2.72
CA GLU A 120 -2.34 4.10 -1.77
C GLU A 120 -2.56 2.59 -2.00
N TRP A 121 -3.60 2.22 -2.75
CA TRP A 121 -3.91 0.84 -3.10
C TRP A 121 -3.21 0.31 -4.37
N GLN A 122 -2.58 1.19 -5.17
CA GLN A 122 -2.04 0.89 -6.50
C GLN A 122 -0.52 0.61 -6.49
#